data_AF-A0A369VSY1-F1
#
_entry.id   AF-A0A369VSY1-F1
#
_cell.length_a   1.000
_cell.length_b   1.000
_cell.length_c   1.000
_cell.angle_alpha   90.00
_cell.angle_beta   90.00
_cell.angle_gamma   90.00
#
_symmetry.space_group_name_H-M   'P 1'
#
loop_
_entity.id
_entity.type
_entity.pdbx_description
1 polymer ?
#
loop_
_entity_poly.entity_id
_entity_poly.type
_entity_poly.pdbx_seq_one_letter_code
_entity_poly.pdbx_strand_id
1 'polypeptide(L)'
;MNAPTRIARLEPGRDQVVTSSDLVRHFGIWQDRAARSPVYVLQRGRPRFVLTTIDVMEALCAPSGEEAGTSADIDGTLVDGVSDLVVVADGSLRVSFANQAARAYFGEAAAVGANVAGLSSSSAGTILAEAVRRVAGTGVAESLELPSPTYPCRTLMVAIAPHGGGVTLTARDATLAADLAEARAVDDARRQALEAMRDMAVARINLRGYLEAPDSLLEALTGLSGEALASVRFVSLLDISARALTGDAIEAVIASGEPQVVNARLLVNRSAPVPVRIGLAALRLNGAVRGVTALIARASA
;
A
#
# COMPACT_ATOMS: atom_id res chain seq x y z
N MET A 1 21.42 52.74 10.78
CA MET A 1 20.16 53.11 11.48
C MET A 1 19.01 52.56 10.63
N ASN A 2 18.72 51.25 10.73
CA ASN A 2 17.69 50.61 9.92
C ASN A 2 16.36 50.63 10.67
N ALA A 3 15.31 51.10 10.00
CA ALA A 3 13.95 51.16 10.51
C ALA A 3 13.39 49.75 10.76
N PRO A 4 12.58 49.53 11.80
CA PRO A 4 11.98 48.23 12.05
C PRO A 4 10.97 47.89 10.95
N THR A 5 11.19 46.75 10.31
CA THR A 5 10.24 46.09 9.40
C THR A 5 8.89 46.00 10.08
N ARG A 6 7.86 46.65 9.51
CA ARG A 6 6.49 46.53 10.01
C ARG A 6 6.02 45.09 9.81
N ILE A 7 5.89 44.35 10.91
CA ILE A 7 5.19 43.07 10.92
C ILE A 7 3.73 43.35 10.54
N ALA A 8 3.30 42.79 9.42
CA ALA A 8 1.90 42.86 8.99
C ALA A 8 1.01 42.23 10.07
N ARG A 9 -0.02 42.95 10.54
CA ARG A 9 -0.99 42.40 11.48
C ARG A 9 -1.86 41.38 10.74
N LEU A 10 -1.79 40.13 11.17
CA LEU A 10 -2.76 39.09 10.80
C LEU A 10 -4.09 39.41 11.48
N GLU A 11 -5.13 39.65 10.69
CA GLU A 11 -6.51 39.79 11.18
C GLU A 11 -7.06 38.39 11.50
N PRO A 12 -7.44 38.09 12.75
CA PRO A 12 -7.92 36.76 13.11
C PRO A 12 -9.29 36.46 12.49
N GLY A 13 -9.48 35.22 12.05
CA GLY A 13 -10.80 34.74 11.63
C GLY A 13 -11.80 34.78 12.79
N ARG A 14 -13.10 34.99 12.50
CA ARG A 14 -14.15 35.10 13.53
C ARG A 14 -14.19 33.90 14.50
N ASP A 15 -13.79 32.73 14.04
CA ASP A 15 -13.78 31.48 14.83
C ASP A 15 -12.52 31.32 15.71
N GLN A 16 -11.56 32.23 15.57
CA GLN A 16 -10.29 32.26 16.31
C GLN A 16 -10.28 33.37 17.38
N VAL A 17 -11.45 33.92 17.71
CA VAL A 17 -11.58 35.04 18.65
C VAL A 17 -12.55 34.66 19.77
N VAL A 18 -12.13 34.88 21.02
CA VAL A 18 -12.93 34.53 22.21
C VAL A 18 -12.83 35.63 23.26
N THR A 19 -13.91 35.89 24.01
CA THR A 19 -13.82 36.77 25.18
C THR A 19 -13.14 36.04 26.34
N SER A 20 -12.47 36.75 27.25
CA SER A 20 -11.90 36.11 28.45
C SER A 20 -12.95 35.34 29.28
N SER A 21 -14.19 35.81 29.30
CA SER A 21 -15.30 35.15 30.01
C SER A 21 -15.74 33.85 29.33
N ASP A 22 -15.79 33.82 28.00
CA ASP A 22 -16.16 32.61 27.25
C ASP A 22 -15.05 31.57 27.23
N LEU A 23 -13.79 32.02 27.25
CA LEU A 23 -12.63 31.14 27.33
C LEU A 23 -12.67 30.31 28.62
N VAL A 24 -12.91 30.94 29.76
CA VAL A 24 -12.97 30.23 31.06
C VAL A 24 -14.16 29.27 31.12
N ARG A 25 -15.32 29.68 30.59
CA ARG A 25 -16.55 28.86 30.61
C ARG A 25 -16.45 27.61 29.74
N HIS A 26 -15.71 27.68 28.64
CA HIS A 26 -15.61 26.60 27.64
C HIS A 26 -14.15 26.23 27.36
N PHE A 27 -13.33 26.19 28.42
CA PHE A 27 -11.87 26.07 28.29
C PHE A 27 -11.44 24.87 27.43
N GLY A 28 -12.04 23.69 27.62
CA GLY A 28 -11.70 22.49 26.85
C GLY A 28 -11.95 22.64 25.33
N ILE A 29 -13.03 23.31 24.93
CA ILE A 29 -13.35 23.55 23.51
C ILE A 29 -12.33 24.52 22.90
N TRP A 30 -11.96 25.56 23.64
CA TRP A 30 -10.99 26.54 23.17
C TRP A 30 -9.56 26.01 23.20
N GLN A 31 -9.25 25.07 24.11
CA GLN A 31 -7.98 24.35 24.13
C GLN A 31 -7.84 23.44 22.90
N ASP A 32 -8.86 22.65 22.55
CA ASP A 32 -8.83 21.83 21.32
C ASP A 32 -8.68 22.69 20.06
N ARG A 33 -9.30 23.88 20.04
CA ARG A 33 -9.13 24.84 18.94
C ARG A 33 -7.72 25.44 18.91
N ALA A 34 -7.17 25.80 20.08
CA ALA A 34 -5.81 26.33 20.20
C ALA A 34 -4.74 25.31 19.80
N ALA A 35 -5.03 24.00 19.86
CA ALA A 35 -4.16 22.95 19.36
C ALA A 35 -4.03 22.94 17.83
N ARG A 36 -5.01 23.51 17.11
CA ARG A 36 -5.03 23.55 15.63
C ARG A 36 -4.62 24.91 15.08
N SER A 37 -4.96 25.99 15.79
CA SER A 37 -4.63 27.36 15.39
C SER A 37 -4.69 28.31 16.58
N PRO A 38 -3.83 29.36 16.64
CA PRO A 38 -3.85 30.32 17.75
C PRO A 38 -5.22 30.99 17.94
N VAL A 39 -5.65 31.10 19.20
CA VAL A 39 -6.94 31.73 19.58
C VAL A 39 -6.68 33.07 20.27
N TYR A 40 -7.26 34.14 19.73
CA TYR A 40 -7.12 35.51 20.22
C TYR A 40 -8.14 35.79 21.32
N VAL A 41 -7.63 36.09 22.51
CA VAL A 41 -8.45 36.41 23.67
C VAL A 41 -8.68 37.91 23.72
N LEU A 42 -9.95 38.29 23.61
CA LEU A 42 -10.42 39.67 23.69
C LEU A 42 -10.54 40.13 25.13
N GLN A 43 -10.02 41.32 25.39
CA GLN A 43 -10.32 42.11 26.59
C GLN A 43 -10.96 43.43 26.16
N ARG A 44 -12.23 43.66 26.55
CA ARG A 44 -13.04 44.82 26.15
C ARG A 44 -13.12 45.01 24.62
N GLY A 45 -13.32 43.90 23.89
CA GLY A 45 -13.47 43.90 22.43
C GLY A 45 -12.18 44.04 21.63
N ARG A 46 -11.00 44.00 22.27
CA ARG A 46 -9.70 44.05 21.58
C ARG A 46 -8.83 42.83 21.92
N PRO A 47 -8.17 42.19 20.95
CA PRO A 47 -7.21 41.12 21.23
C PRO A 47 -6.08 41.63 22.12
N ARG A 48 -5.82 40.93 23.23
CA ARG A 48 -4.70 41.26 24.14
C ARG A 48 -3.80 40.09 24.45
N PHE A 49 -4.34 38.88 24.42
CA PHE A 49 -3.59 37.66 24.65
C PHE A 49 -3.89 36.67 23.53
N VAL A 50 -2.96 35.74 23.30
CA VAL A 50 -3.14 34.63 22.37
C VAL A 50 -2.96 33.35 23.17
N LEU A 51 -3.93 32.46 23.06
CA LEU A 51 -3.82 31.08 23.53
C LEU A 51 -3.26 30.24 22.39
N THR A 52 -2.19 29.52 22.67
CA THR A 52 -1.53 28.61 21.74
C THR A 52 -0.97 27.43 22.52
N THR A 53 -0.54 26.37 21.84
CA THR A 53 0.16 25.26 22.49
C THR A 53 1.52 25.70 23.02
N ILE A 54 2.02 24.96 24.02
CA ILE A 54 3.36 25.17 24.56
C ILE A 54 4.40 24.99 23.46
N ASP A 55 4.29 23.96 22.63
CA ASP A 55 5.20 23.67 21.52
C ASP A 55 5.36 24.87 20.56
N VAL A 56 4.25 25.53 20.20
CA VAL A 56 4.27 26.71 19.33
C VAL A 56 4.91 27.92 20.04
N MET A 57 4.64 28.09 21.34
CA MET A 57 5.26 29.17 22.12
C MET A 57 6.77 28.94 22.28
N GLU A 58 7.20 27.70 22.53
CA GLU A 58 8.60 27.32 22.64
C GLU A 58 9.34 27.53 21.31
N ALA A 59 8.73 27.17 20.18
CA ALA A 59 9.26 27.47 18.86
C ALA A 59 9.42 28.99 18.59
N LEU A 60 8.47 29.82 19.05
CA LEU A 60 8.53 31.28 18.90
C LEU A 60 9.55 31.93 19.84
N CYS A 61 9.77 31.34 21.02
CA CYS A 61 10.70 31.83 22.04
C CYS A 61 12.11 31.23 21.91
N ALA A 62 12.31 30.25 21.02
CA ALA A 62 13.62 29.73 20.72
C ALA A 62 14.54 30.88 20.25
N PRO A 63 15.74 31.04 20.86
CA PRO A 63 16.61 32.16 20.55
C PRO A 63 16.94 32.12 19.05
N SER A 64 16.51 33.16 18.33
CA SER A 64 16.87 33.36 16.93
C SER A 64 18.36 33.71 16.89
N GLY A 65 19.20 32.69 16.73
CA GLY A 65 20.63 32.87 16.51
C GLY A 65 20.85 33.67 15.22
N GLU A 66 21.49 34.83 15.35
CA GLU A 66 21.93 35.65 14.22
C GLU A 66 22.98 34.90 13.38
N GLU A 67 22.70 34.87 12.06
CA GLU A 67 23.63 34.80 10.93
C GLU A 67 24.71 33.71 10.90
N ALA A 68 24.37 32.54 10.34
CA ALA A 68 25.19 31.83 9.35
C ALA A 68 24.30 30.82 8.59
N GLY A 69 24.16 31.00 7.28
CA GLY A 69 23.26 30.23 6.43
C GLY A 69 23.36 28.72 6.66
N THR A 70 22.27 28.11 7.11
CA THR A 70 22.20 26.67 7.34
C THR A 70 20.78 26.20 7.07
N SER A 71 20.69 25.02 6.46
CA SER A 71 19.53 24.20 6.16
C SER A 71 18.32 24.43 7.07
N ALA A 72 17.12 24.34 6.49
CA ALA A 72 15.89 24.17 7.26
C ALA A 72 16.07 22.97 8.22
N ASP A 73 16.31 23.26 9.49
CA ASP A 73 16.55 22.26 10.52
C ASP A 73 15.28 21.42 10.66
N ILE A 74 15.33 20.22 10.11
CA ILE A 74 14.40 19.17 10.45
C ILE A 74 14.60 18.90 11.94
N ASP A 75 13.55 19.08 12.74
CA ASP A 75 13.59 18.73 14.16
C ASP A 75 13.84 17.22 14.29
N GLY A 76 15.12 16.88 14.49
CA GLY A 76 15.60 15.50 14.47
C GLY A 76 14.92 14.62 15.52
N THR A 77 14.40 15.22 16.59
CA THR A 77 13.69 14.50 17.66
C THR A 77 12.32 13.98 17.22
N LEU A 78 11.61 14.71 16.35
CA LEU A 78 10.31 14.29 15.82
C LEU A 78 10.46 13.22 14.73
N VAL A 79 11.51 13.32 13.91
CA VAL A 79 11.74 12.40 12.78
C VAL A 79 12.35 11.07 13.21
N ASP A 80 13.07 11.04 14.34
CA ASP A 80 13.54 9.79 14.93
C ASP A 80 12.41 8.90 15.48
N GLY A 81 11.22 9.46 15.74
CA GLY A 81 10.02 8.70 16.11
C GLY A 81 9.30 8.03 14.92
N VAL A 82 9.69 8.33 13.67
CA VAL A 82 9.06 7.78 12.46
C VAL A 82 9.75 6.47 12.07
N SER A 83 8.94 5.42 11.82
CA SER A 83 9.44 4.09 11.41
C SER A 83 9.99 4.05 9.99
N ASP A 84 9.56 4.97 9.14
CA ASP A 84 10.04 5.09 7.77
C ASP A 84 11.50 5.58 7.78
N LEU A 85 12.27 5.12 6.80
CA LEU A 85 13.66 5.51 6.64
C LEU A 85 13.67 6.92 6.05
N VAL A 86 14.19 7.91 6.78
CA VAL A 86 14.26 9.29 6.31
C VAL A 86 15.71 9.71 6.16
N VAL A 87 16.08 10.22 4.99
CA VAL A 87 17.40 10.78 4.68
C VAL A 87 17.21 12.12 3.97
N VAL A 88 17.98 13.12 4.36
CA VAL A 88 18.05 14.42 3.67
C VAL A 88 19.41 14.53 3.03
N ALA A 89 19.42 15.02 1.81
CA ALA A 89 20.64 15.28 1.07
C ALA A 89 20.70 16.72 0.59
N ASP A 90 21.90 17.28 0.59
CA ASP A 90 22.18 18.61 0.07
C ASP A 90 22.22 18.64 -1.47
N GLY A 91 22.40 19.83 -2.04
CA GLY A 91 22.53 20.01 -3.49
C GLY A 91 23.77 19.36 -4.10
N SER A 92 24.72 18.88 -3.29
CA SER A 92 25.90 18.11 -3.72
C SER A 92 25.69 16.59 -3.63
N LEU A 93 24.44 16.15 -3.41
CA LEU A 93 24.06 14.74 -3.27
C LEU A 93 24.71 14.06 -2.06
N ARG A 94 25.01 14.82 -1.02
CA ARG A 94 25.57 14.31 0.24
C ARG A 94 24.52 14.31 1.32
N VAL A 95 24.51 13.26 2.13
CA VAL A 95 23.61 13.13 3.28
C VAL A 95 23.90 14.25 4.27
N SER A 96 22.92 15.11 4.53
CA SER A 96 22.99 16.15 5.57
C SER A 96 22.32 15.68 6.87
N PHE A 97 21.33 14.79 6.77
CA PHE A 97 20.63 14.21 7.90
C PHE A 97 20.11 12.81 7.55
N ALA A 98 20.04 11.92 8.53
CA ALA A 98 19.35 10.63 8.42
C ALA A 98 18.73 10.30 9.78
N ASN A 99 17.50 9.81 9.82
CA ASN A 99 16.84 9.46 11.09
C ASN A 99 17.36 8.12 11.66
N GLN A 100 16.95 7.78 12.89
CA GLN A 100 17.38 6.56 13.58
C GLN A 100 17.08 5.30 12.76
N ALA A 101 15.91 5.22 12.13
CA ALA A 101 15.53 4.10 11.29
C ALA A 101 16.45 3.96 10.07
N ALA A 102 16.72 5.06 9.36
CA ALA A 102 17.64 5.08 8.21
C ALA A 102 19.07 4.71 8.59
N ARG A 103 19.60 5.25 9.71
CA ARG A 103 20.93 4.90 10.20
C ARG A 103 21.03 3.42 10.58
N ALA A 104 20.02 2.87 11.25
CA ALA A 104 19.97 1.46 11.62
C ALA A 104 19.89 0.53 10.38
N TYR A 105 19.22 0.98 9.32
CA TYR A 105 19.03 0.19 8.11
C TYR A 105 20.21 0.24 7.13
N PHE A 106 20.75 1.44 6.87
CA PHE A 106 21.78 1.69 5.86
C PHE A 106 23.21 1.75 6.44
N GLY A 107 23.36 1.88 7.75
CA GLY A 107 24.68 1.99 8.40
C GLY A 107 25.47 3.20 7.87
N GLU A 108 26.74 2.95 7.51
CA GLU A 108 27.68 3.97 7.01
C GLU A 108 27.19 4.70 5.75
N ALA A 109 26.32 4.09 4.94
CA ALA A 109 25.77 4.74 3.77
C ALA A 109 24.82 5.91 4.10
N ALA A 110 24.25 5.93 5.31
CA ALA A 110 23.43 7.03 5.82
C ALA A 110 24.20 7.97 6.76
N ALA A 111 25.53 7.84 6.84
CA ALA A 111 26.35 8.78 7.60
C ALA A 111 26.34 10.17 6.95
N VAL A 112 26.39 11.22 7.77
CA VAL A 112 26.48 12.60 7.28
C VAL A 112 27.73 12.77 6.41
N GLY A 113 27.57 13.37 5.24
CA GLY A 113 28.60 13.53 4.22
C GLY A 113 28.71 12.37 3.22
N ALA A 114 28.10 11.22 3.48
CA ALA A 114 28.05 10.09 2.54
C ALA A 114 27.28 10.46 1.27
N ASN A 115 27.61 9.81 0.15
CA ASN A 115 26.89 10.04 -1.10
C ASN A 115 25.57 9.26 -1.11
N VAL A 116 24.46 9.90 -1.49
CA VAL A 116 23.13 9.27 -1.53
C VAL A 116 23.04 8.04 -2.43
N ALA A 117 23.90 7.92 -3.45
CA ALA A 117 23.97 6.73 -4.30
C ALA A 117 24.35 5.47 -3.50
N GLY A 118 25.03 5.63 -2.36
CA GLY A 118 25.39 4.55 -1.44
C GLY A 118 24.21 3.96 -0.67
N LEU A 119 23.04 4.62 -0.67
CA LEU A 119 21.80 4.11 -0.05
C LEU A 119 21.15 2.99 -0.87
N SER A 120 21.75 2.58 -1.99
CA SER A 120 21.26 1.52 -2.86
C SER A 120 22.41 0.60 -3.29
N SER A 121 22.07 -0.54 -3.90
CA SER A 121 23.06 -1.46 -4.46
C SER A 121 23.78 -0.82 -5.65
N SER A 122 24.96 -1.33 -6.02
CA SER A 122 25.82 -0.71 -7.04
C SER A 122 25.15 -0.52 -8.40
N SER A 123 24.22 -1.39 -8.80
CA SER A 123 23.45 -1.23 -10.05
C SER A 123 22.30 -0.22 -9.94
N ALA A 124 21.68 -0.10 -8.76
CA ALA A 124 20.53 0.77 -8.52
C ALA A 124 20.93 2.17 -8.01
N GLY A 125 22.15 2.34 -7.51
CA GLY A 125 22.68 3.62 -7.02
C GLY A 125 22.75 4.70 -8.09
N THR A 126 23.04 4.34 -9.35
CA THR A 126 23.03 5.29 -10.48
C THR A 126 21.62 5.81 -10.75
N ILE A 127 20.61 4.93 -10.72
CA ILE A 127 19.19 5.30 -10.91
C ILE A 127 18.76 6.26 -9.80
N LEU A 128 19.10 5.94 -8.55
CA LEU A 128 18.80 6.81 -7.40
C LEU A 128 19.47 8.18 -7.55
N ALA A 129 20.76 8.23 -7.89
CA ALA A 129 21.50 9.48 -8.05
C ALA A 129 20.97 10.35 -9.20
N GLU A 130 20.49 9.75 -10.29
CA GLU A 130 19.85 10.46 -11.39
C GLU A 130 18.49 11.04 -10.98
N ALA A 131 17.67 10.26 -10.29
CA ALA A 131 16.38 10.72 -9.79
C ALA A 131 16.55 11.87 -8.80
N VAL A 132 17.48 11.75 -7.84
CA VAL A 132 17.77 12.84 -6.90
C VAL A 132 18.20 14.11 -7.63
N ARG A 133 19.07 14.01 -8.64
CA ARG A 133 19.48 15.18 -9.44
C ARG A 133 18.31 15.81 -10.19
N ARG A 134 17.41 14.99 -10.77
CA ARG A 134 16.21 15.50 -11.43
C ARG A 134 15.28 16.21 -10.45
N VAL A 135 15.00 15.62 -9.29
CA VAL A 135 14.14 16.25 -8.27
C VAL A 135 14.77 17.55 -7.75
N ALA A 136 16.07 17.55 -7.46
CA ALA A 136 16.78 18.76 -7.00
C ALA A 136 16.76 19.87 -8.07
N GLY A 137 16.93 19.51 -9.35
CA GLY A 137 16.96 20.48 -10.45
C GLY A 137 15.58 20.98 -10.89
N THR A 138 14.54 20.16 -10.79
CA THR A 138 13.18 20.49 -11.28
C THR A 138 12.23 20.92 -10.18
N GLY A 139 12.48 20.54 -8.92
CA GLY A 139 11.55 20.71 -7.82
C GLY A 139 10.32 19.81 -7.88
N VAL A 140 10.27 18.84 -8.80
CA VAL A 140 9.15 17.90 -8.94
C VAL A 140 9.49 16.62 -8.18
N ALA A 141 8.62 16.21 -7.25
CA ALA A 141 8.82 14.98 -6.50
C ALA A 141 8.73 13.74 -7.39
N GLU A 142 9.54 12.72 -7.11
CA GLU A 142 9.57 11.44 -7.81
C GLU A 142 9.45 10.27 -6.82
N SER A 143 9.04 9.11 -7.31
CA SER A 143 9.04 7.87 -6.52
C SER A 143 9.59 6.71 -7.35
N LEU A 144 10.38 5.86 -6.69
CA LEU A 144 11.14 4.78 -7.30
C LEU A 144 10.95 3.50 -6.47
N GLU A 145 10.94 2.35 -7.14
CA GLU A 145 11.14 1.05 -6.50
C GLU A 145 12.59 0.61 -6.71
N LEU A 146 13.31 0.36 -5.61
CA LEU A 146 14.72 -0.04 -5.63
C LEU A 146 14.92 -1.32 -4.81
N PRO A 147 15.79 -2.24 -5.25
CA PRO A 147 16.18 -3.36 -4.41
C PRO A 147 16.88 -2.85 -3.15
N SER A 148 16.60 -3.49 -2.01
CA SER A 148 17.27 -3.19 -0.75
C SER A 148 18.76 -3.52 -0.85
N PRO A 149 19.66 -2.61 -0.40
CA PRO A 149 21.08 -2.91 -0.28
C PRO A 149 21.40 -3.82 0.91
N THR A 150 20.54 -3.84 1.93
CA THR A 150 20.78 -4.52 3.22
C THR A 150 20.18 -5.92 3.26
N TYR A 151 19.00 -6.10 2.68
CA TYR A 151 18.26 -7.37 2.71
C TYR A 151 18.02 -7.89 1.30
N PRO A 152 18.73 -8.96 0.88
CA PRO A 152 18.44 -9.65 -0.36
C PRO A 152 16.97 -10.05 -0.39
N CYS A 153 16.30 -9.82 -1.53
CA CYS A 153 14.87 -10.08 -1.75
C CYS A 153 13.89 -9.07 -1.11
N ARG A 154 14.34 -7.87 -0.71
CA ARG A 154 13.42 -6.79 -0.36
C ARG A 154 13.42 -5.68 -1.39
N THR A 155 12.25 -5.07 -1.57
CA THR A 155 12.05 -3.90 -2.42
C THR A 155 11.69 -2.70 -1.54
N LEU A 156 12.42 -1.61 -1.71
CA LEU A 156 12.16 -0.33 -1.07
C LEU A 156 11.40 0.56 -2.04
N MET A 157 10.26 1.09 -1.57
CA MET A 157 9.62 2.23 -2.23
C MET A 157 10.26 3.51 -1.67
N VAL A 158 10.95 4.24 -2.52
CA VAL A 158 11.63 5.49 -2.19
C VAL A 158 10.84 6.65 -2.79
N ALA A 159 10.44 7.60 -1.96
CA ALA A 159 9.90 8.88 -2.40
C ALA A 159 10.96 9.96 -2.22
N ILE A 160 11.15 10.80 -3.23
CA ILE A 160 12.15 11.86 -3.28
C ILE A 160 11.39 13.17 -3.47
N ALA A 161 11.53 14.08 -2.52
CA ALA A 161 10.90 15.40 -2.55
C ALA A 161 11.97 16.50 -2.46
N PRO A 162 11.79 17.67 -3.09
CA PRO A 162 12.73 18.77 -2.96
C PRO A 162 12.73 19.33 -1.53
N HIS A 163 13.91 19.65 -1.01
CA HIS A 163 14.05 20.25 0.33
C HIS A 163 15.31 21.11 0.40
N GLY A 164 15.16 22.41 0.72
CA GLY A 164 16.28 23.27 1.14
C GLY A 164 17.49 23.30 0.20
N GLY A 165 17.30 23.38 -1.12
CA GLY A 165 18.39 23.34 -2.10
C GLY A 165 18.96 21.94 -2.40
N GLY A 166 18.40 20.90 -1.78
CA GLY A 166 18.65 19.48 -2.05
C GLY A 166 17.35 18.68 -2.06
N VAL A 167 17.33 17.50 -1.42
CA VAL A 167 16.16 16.61 -1.39
C VAL A 167 15.95 15.94 -0.03
N THR A 168 14.73 15.51 0.23
CA THR A 168 14.39 14.52 1.25
C THR A 168 14.02 13.21 0.57
N LEU A 169 14.60 12.11 1.04
CA LEU A 169 14.28 10.74 0.67
C LEU A 169 13.52 10.11 1.84
N THR A 170 12.36 9.54 1.55
CA THR A 170 11.66 8.64 2.46
C THR A 170 11.57 7.26 1.84
N ALA A 171 12.01 6.23 2.55
CA ALA A 171 11.97 4.86 2.08
C ALA A 171 11.20 3.96 3.04
N ARG A 172 10.39 3.08 2.49
CA ARG A 172 9.66 2.05 3.23
C ARG A 172 9.79 0.71 2.54
N ASP A 173 9.72 -0.34 3.34
CA ASP A 173 9.66 -1.70 2.83
C ASP A 173 8.33 -1.91 2.09
N ALA A 174 8.42 -2.14 0.78
CA ALA A 174 7.28 -2.38 -0.09
C ALA A 174 7.22 -3.82 -0.59
N THR A 175 8.06 -4.71 -0.04
CA THR A 175 8.21 -6.11 -0.52
C THR A 175 6.86 -6.81 -0.59
N LEU A 176 6.05 -6.77 0.49
CA LEU A 176 4.74 -7.42 0.49
C LEU A 176 3.77 -6.85 -0.57
N ALA A 177 3.83 -5.54 -0.82
CA ALA A 177 2.98 -4.91 -1.82
C ALA A 177 3.41 -5.28 -3.25
N ALA A 178 4.72 -5.31 -3.49
CA ALA A 178 5.30 -5.74 -4.76
C ALA A 178 5.01 -7.22 -5.04
N ASP A 179 5.26 -8.11 -4.08
CA ASP A 179 4.96 -9.54 -4.18
C ASP A 179 3.47 -9.79 -4.47
N LEU A 180 2.58 -9.04 -3.80
CA LEU A 180 1.15 -9.13 -4.04
C LEU A 180 0.76 -8.62 -5.43
N ALA A 181 1.38 -7.55 -5.92
CA ALA A 181 1.13 -7.02 -7.25
C ALA A 181 1.61 -8.00 -8.33
N GLU A 182 2.79 -8.59 -8.17
CA GLU A 182 3.32 -9.62 -9.06
C GLU A 182 2.44 -10.87 -9.05
N ALA A 183 2.06 -11.39 -7.88
CA ALA A 183 1.16 -12.54 -7.76
C ALA A 183 -0.18 -12.31 -8.45
N ARG A 184 -0.74 -11.09 -8.34
CA ARG A 184 -1.96 -10.68 -9.06
C ARG A 184 -1.74 -10.64 -10.57
N ALA A 185 -0.63 -10.06 -11.03
CA ALA A 185 -0.31 -10.00 -12.45
C ALA A 185 -0.16 -11.40 -13.06
N VAL A 186 0.49 -12.33 -12.34
CA VAL A 186 0.61 -13.73 -12.74
C VAL A 186 -0.75 -14.43 -12.77
N ASP A 187 -1.60 -14.23 -11.76
CA ASP A 187 -2.94 -14.83 -11.74
C ASP A 187 -3.83 -14.28 -12.86
N ASP A 188 -3.78 -12.98 -13.13
CA ASP A 188 -4.50 -12.34 -14.24
C ASP A 188 -4.01 -12.87 -15.59
N ALA A 189 -2.71 -12.98 -15.81
CA ALA A 189 -2.15 -13.55 -17.03
C ALA A 189 -2.57 -15.02 -17.21
N ARG A 190 -2.58 -15.80 -16.12
CA ARG A 190 -3.05 -17.20 -16.13
C ARG A 190 -4.53 -17.29 -16.48
N ARG A 191 -5.37 -16.42 -15.91
CA ARG A 191 -6.81 -16.35 -16.21
C ARG A 191 -7.04 -15.99 -17.68
N GLN A 192 -6.35 -14.98 -18.21
CA GLN A 192 -6.45 -14.59 -19.62
C GLN A 192 -6.01 -15.71 -20.58
N ALA A 193 -4.95 -16.46 -20.23
CA ALA A 193 -4.52 -17.61 -21.01
C ALA A 193 -5.58 -18.73 -21.03
N LEU A 194 -6.26 -18.96 -19.90
CA LEU A 194 -7.39 -19.90 -19.83
C LEU A 194 -8.60 -19.40 -20.62
N GLU A 195 -8.93 -18.11 -20.55
CA GLU A 195 -10.02 -17.51 -21.33
C GLU A 195 -9.80 -17.58 -22.84
N ALA A 196 -8.54 -17.55 -23.29
CA ALA A 196 -8.21 -17.77 -24.70
C ALA A 196 -8.48 -19.20 -25.18
N MET A 197 -8.56 -20.17 -24.25
CA MET A 197 -8.82 -21.58 -24.52
C MET A 197 -10.32 -21.88 -24.37
N ARG A 198 -11.03 -22.07 -25.48
CA ARG A 198 -12.50 -22.25 -25.49
C ARG A 198 -13.00 -23.61 -25.00
N ASP A 199 -12.09 -24.54 -24.72
CA ASP A 199 -12.34 -25.92 -24.33
C ASP A 199 -12.01 -26.20 -22.86
N MET A 200 -11.65 -25.16 -22.11
CA MET A 200 -11.38 -25.21 -20.68
C MET A 200 -12.31 -24.27 -19.90
N ALA A 201 -12.56 -24.61 -18.64
CA ALA A 201 -13.28 -23.76 -17.69
C ALA A 201 -12.71 -23.94 -16.28
N VAL A 202 -12.79 -22.89 -15.47
CA VAL A 202 -12.44 -22.94 -14.05
C VAL A 202 -13.71 -22.76 -13.23
N ALA A 203 -13.87 -23.60 -12.21
CA ALA A 203 -14.98 -23.51 -11.29
C ALA A 203 -14.44 -23.44 -9.86
N ARG A 204 -15.04 -22.58 -9.03
CA ARG A 204 -14.81 -22.59 -7.59
C ARG A 204 -15.97 -23.30 -6.91
N ILE A 205 -15.64 -24.16 -5.97
CA ILE A 205 -16.59 -25.02 -5.27
C ILE A 205 -16.43 -24.75 -3.78
N ASN A 206 -17.51 -24.38 -3.09
CA ASN A 206 -17.47 -24.20 -1.65
C ASN A 206 -17.43 -25.55 -0.91
N LEU A 207 -17.24 -25.52 0.41
CA LEU A 207 -17.21 -26.73 1.25
C LEU A 207 -18.50 -27.56 1.24
N ARG A 208 -19.60 -27.04 0.67
CA ARG A 208 -20.88 -27.76 0.52
C ARG A 208 -21.08 -28.32 -0.89
N GLY A 209 -20.09 -28.18 -1.78
CA GLY A 209 -20.13 -28.67 -3.14
C GLY A 209 -20.87 -27.78 -4.14
N TYR A 210 -21.23 -26.53 -3.78
CA TYR A 210 -21.87 -25.58 -4.69
C TYR A 210 -20.85 -24.70 -5.40
N LEU A 211 -21.21 -24.27 -6.61
CA LEU A 211 -20.41 -23.34 -7.39
C LEU A 211 -20.42 -21.94 -6.78
N GLU A 212 -19.24 -21.34 -6.63
CA GLU A 212 -19.04 -19.94 -6.24
C GLU A 212 -18.63 -19.13 -7.47
N ALA A 213 -19.38 -18.07 -7.78
CA ALA A 213 -19.08 -17.14 -8.86
C ALA A 213 -18.68 -17.84 -10.18
N PRO A 214 -19.60 -18.62 -10.79
CA PRO A 214 -19.33 -19.30 -12.06
C PRO A 214 -18.93 -18.29 -13.14
N ASP A 215 -17.88 -18.61 -13.89
CA ASP A 215 -17.34 -17.74 -14.94
C ASP A 215 -18.03 -17.99 -16.30
N SER A 216 -17.79 -17.09 -17.25
CA SER A 216 -18.35 -17.18 -18.60
C SER A 216 -17.85 -18.39 -19.40
N LEU A 217 -16.70 -18.96 -19.02
CA LEU A 217 -16.17 -20.16 -19.68
C LEU A 217 -16.98 -21.39 -19.28
N LEU A 218 -17.33 -21.53 -18.00
CA LEU A 218 -18.19 -22.61 -17.53
C LEU A 218 -19.59 -22.50 -18.11
N GLU A 219 -20.12 -21.27 -18.26
CA GLU A 219 -21.36 -21.02 -19.00
C GLU A 219 -21.27 -21.50 -20.45
N ALA A 220 -20.22 -21.11 -21.18
CA ALA A 220 -20.01 -21.52 -22.58
C ALA A 220 -19.84 -23.04 -22.71
N LEU A 221 -19.18 -23.67 -21.75
CA LEU A 221 -18.84 -25.09 -21.78
C LEU A 221 -20.05 -25.98 -21.44
N THR A 222 -20.92 -25.54 -20.52
CA THR A 222 -22.15 -26.24 -20.09
C THR A 222 -23.40 -25.82 -20.84
N GLY A 223 -23.44 -24.63 -21.43
CA GLY A 223 -24.63 -24.02 -22.01
C GLY A 223 -25.68 -23.55 -20.98
N LEU A 224 -25.29 -23.40 -19.70
CA LEU A 224 -26.12 -22.89 -18.62
C LEU A 224 -25.76 -21.43 -18.32
N SER A 225 -26.72 -20.64 -17.84
CA SER A 225 -26.44 -19.27 -17.38
C SER A 225 -25.74 -19.27 -16.02
N GLY A 226 -25.02 -18.20 -15.69
CA GLY A 226 -24.34 -18.03 -14.40
C GLY A 226 -25.29 -18.12 -13.21
N GLU A 227 -26.51 -17.61 -13.32
CA GLU A 227 -27.54 -17.74 -12.28
C GLU A 227 -27.93 -19.21 -12.05
N ALA A 228 -28.12 -19.99 -13.13
CA ALA A 228 -28.41 -21.41 -13.02
C ALA A 228 -27.22 -22.16 -12.40
N LEU A 229 -26.00 -21.84 -12.84
CA LEU A 229 -24.76 -22.42 -12.33
C LEU A 229 -24.53 -22.12 -10.84
N ALA A 230 -24.82 -20.90 -10.37
CA ALA A 230 -24.62 -20.52 -8.97
C ALA A 230 -25.54 -21.29 -8.01
N SER A 231 -26.67 -21.81 -8.50
CA SER A 231 -27.65 -22.53 -7.68
C SER A 231 -27.44 -24.04 -7.63
N VAL A 232 -26.56 -24.60 -8.48
CA VAL A 232 -26.36 -26.06 -8.58
C VAL A 232 -25.11 -26.53 -7.84
N ARG A 233 -25.17 -27.78 -7.38
CA ARG A 233 -23.97 -28.49 -6.92
C ARG A 233 -23.11 -28.86 -8.12
N PHE A 234 -21.79 -28.76 -7.97
CA PHE A 234 -20.84 -29.05 -9.04
C PHE A 234 -21.03 -30.45 -9.62
N VAL A 235 -21.19 -31.47 -8.76
CA VAL A 235 -21.40 -32.86 -9.19
C VAL A 235 -22.68 -33.05 -10.01
N SER A 236 -23.67 -32.15 -9.89
CA SER A 236 -24.90 -32.22 -10.69
C SER A 236 -24.66 -31.87 -12.16
N LEU A 237 -23.57 -31.18 -12.49
CA LEU A 237 -23.14 -30.92 -13.86
C LEU A 237 -22.57 -32.16 -14.55
N LEU A 238 -22.31 -33.24 -13.81
CA LEU A 238 -21.74 -34.47 -14.32
C LEU A 238 -22.81 -35.53 -14.56
N ASP A 239 -22.52 -36.42 -15.50
CA ASP A 239 -23.28 -37.63 -15.71
C ASP A 239 -23.38 -38.46 -14.43
N ILE A 240 -24.50 -39.16 -14.25
CA ILE A 240 -24.83 -39.87 -13.02
C ILE A 240 -23.74 -40.86 -12.59
N SER A 241 -23.06 -41.49 -13.56
CA SER A 241 -21.99 -42.46 -13.31
C SER A 241 -20.75 -41.84 -12.66
N ALA A 242 -20.49 -40.54 -12.85
CA ALA A 242 -19.30 -39.86 -12.32
C ALA A 242 -19.54 -39.09 -11.01
N ARG A 243 -20.80 -38.95 -10.56
CA ARG A 243 -21.14 -38.07 -9.43
C ARG A 243 -20.55 -38.52 -8.10
N ALA A 244 -20.66 -39.81 -7.78
CA ALA A 244 -20.14 -40.37 -6.54
C ALA A 244 -18.61 -40.22 -6.47
N LEU A 245 -17.91 -40.71 -7.50
CA LEU A 245 -16.46 -40.62 -7.62
C LEU A 245 -15.94 -39.16 -7.51
N THR A 246 -16.61 -38.22 -8.17
CA THR A 246 -16.21 -36.81 -8.13
C THR A 246 -16.50 -36.19 -6.76
N GLY A 247 -17.63 -36.55 -6.13
CA GLY A 247 -17.96 -36.12 -4.77
C GLY A 247 -16.91 -36.58 -3.77
N ASP A 248 -16.54 -37.86 -3.82
CA ASP A 248 -15.50 -38.43 -2.96
C ASP A 248 -14.13 -37.75 -3.20
N ALA A 249 -13.81 -37.44 -4.45
CA ALA A 249 -12.58 -36.71 -4.79
C ALA A 249 -12.57 -35.28 -4.22
N ILE A 250 -13.71 -34.57 -4.25
CA ILE A 250 -13.83 -33.23 -3.64
C ILE A 250 -13.64 -33.32 -2.12
N GLU A 251 -14.29 -34.27 -1.45
CA GLU A 251 -14.12 -34.48 0.00
C GLU A 251 -12.68 -34.85 0.35
N ALA A 252 -12.03 -35.70 -0.46
CA ALA A 252 -10.62 -36.06 -0.27
C ALA A 252 -9.70 -34.83 -0.41
N VAL A 253 -9.96 -33.95 -1.38
CA VAL A 253 -9.23 -32.67 -1.53
C VAL A 253 -9.52 -31.73 -0.35
N ILE A 254 -10.75 -31.70 0.18
CA ILE A 254 -11.05 -30.87 1.36
C ILE A 254 -10.31 -31.38 2.61
N ALA A 255 -10.26 -32.70 2.80
CA ALA A 255 -9.66 -33.33 3.97
C ALA A 255 -8.12 -33.32 3.95
N SER A 256 -7.50 -33.67 2.82
CA SER A 256 -6.03 -33.74 2.69
C SER A 256 -5.42 -32.46 2.15
N GLY A 257 -6.17 -31.74 1.30
CA GLY A 257 -5.69 -30.64 0.48
C GLY A 257 -4.67 -31.02 -0.58
N GLU A 258 -4.53 -32.33 -0.87
CA GLU A 258 -3.77 -32.84 -1.99
C GLU A 258 -4.60 -32.78 -3.29
N PRO A 259 -4.02 -32.39 -4.43
CA PRO A 259 -4.73 -32.35 -5.70
C PRO A 259 -5.22 -33.72 -6.16
N GLN A 260 -6.39 -33.75 -6.83
CA GLN A 260 -6.98 -34.95 -7.40
C GLN A 260 -7.33 -34.74 -8.88
N VAL A 261 -7.41 -35.83 -9.65
CA VAL A 261 -7.83 -35.79 -11.04
C VAL A 261 -8.92 -36.82 -11.28
N VAL A 262 -10.01 -36.41 -11.93
CA VAL A 262 -11.16 -37.27 -12.23
C VAL A 262 -11.50 -37.16 -13.72
N ASN A 263 -11.71 -38.29 -14.37
CA ASN A 263 -12.31 -38.33 -15.71
C ASN A 263 -13.83 -38.47 -15.56
N ALA A 264 -14.58 -37.64 -16.26
CA ALA A 264 -16.04 -37.61 -16.17
C ALA A 264 -16.67 -37.29 -17.52
N ARG A 265 -18.00 -37.34 -17.58
CA ARG A 265 -18.77 -36.76 -18.68
C ARG A 265 -19.55 -35.58 -18.13
N LEU A 266 -19.36 -34.42 -18.74
CA LEU A 266 -20.07 -33.21 -18.38
C LEU A 266 -21.37 -33.11 -19.17
N LEU A 267 -22.46 -32.80 -18.47
CA LEU A 267 -23.75 -32.53 -19.06
C LEU A 267 -23.72 -31.15 -19.74
N VAL A 268 -24.15 -31.12 -20.99
CA VAL A 268 -24.28 -29.88 -21.78
C VAL A 268 -25.74 -29.65 -22.08
N ASN A 269 -26.22 -28.42 -21.90
CA ASN A 269 -27.62 -28.06 -22.06
C ASN A 269 -28.12 -28.46 -23.46
N ARG A 270 -29.14 -29.32 -23.49
CA ARG A 270 -29.77 -29.87 -24.71
C ARG A 270 -28.80 -30.56 -25.68
N SER A 271 -27.67 -31.06 -25.19
CA SER A 271 -26.64 -31.73 -26.00
C SER A 271 -26.16 -33.02 -25.34
N ALA A 272 -25.49 -33.88 -26.11
CA ALA A 272 -24.91 -35.11 -25.57
C ALA A 272 -23.80 -34.79 -24.54
N PRO A 273 -23.67 -35.58 -23.45
CA PRO A 273 -22.61 -35.38 -22.47
C PRO A 273 -21.22 -35.51 -23.09
N VAL A 274 -20.35 -34.53 -22.82
CA VAL A 274 -19.01 -34.42 -23.40
C VAL A 274 -17.98 -34.99 -22.43
N PRO A 275 -17.00 -35.80 -22.88
CA PRO A 275 -15.93 -36.28 -22.02
C PRO A 275 -15.05 -35.13 -21.55
N VAL A 276 -14.76 -35.09 -20.25
CA VAL A 276 -13.91 -34.08 -19.62
C VAL A 276 -12.93 -34.72 -18.65
N ARG A 277 -11.79 -34.05 -18.46
CA ARG A 277 -10.84 -34.32 -17.39
C ARG A 277 -10.89 -33.15 -16.41
N ILE A 278 -11.05 -33.46 -15.13
CA ILE A 278 -11.25 -32.47 -14.06
C ILE A 278 -10.07 -32.57 -13.10
N GLY A 279 -9.28 -31.51 -13.02
CA GLY A 279 -8.28 -31.33 -11.96
C GLY A 279 -8.89 -30.59 -10.78
N LEU A 280 -8.76 -31.14 -9.58
CA LEU A 280 -9.27 -30.56 -8.33
C LEU A 280 -8.10 -30.17 -7.45
N ALA A 281 -8.09 -28.96 -6.91
CA ALA A 281 -7.09 -28.48 -5.98
C ALA A 281 -7.74 -27.69 -4.84
N ALA A 282 -7.20 -27.81 -3.63
CA ALA A 282 -7.72 -27.09 -2.47
C ALA A 282 -7.43 -25.59 -2.56
N LEU A 283 -8.46 -24.77 -2.37
CA LEU A 283 -8.31 -23.33 -2.17
C LEU A 283 -8.03 -23.08 -0.69
N ARG A 284 -6.81 -22.66 -0.36
CA ARG A 284 -6.38 -22.40 1.01
C ARG A 284 -6.32 -20.91 1.30
N LEU A 285 -6.82 -20.50 2.47
CA LEU A 285 -6.69 -19.14 3.00
C LEU A 285 -6.28 -19.24 4.47
N ASN A 286 -5.19 -18.57 4.83
CA ASN A 286 -4.63 -18.58 6.18
C ASN A 286 -4.39 -20.00 6.74
N GLY A 287 -3.91 -20.92 5.89
CA GLY A 287 -3.64 -22.32 6.24
C GLY A 287 -4.86 -23.25 6.24
N ALA A 288 -6.08 -22.73 6.21
CA ALA A 288 -7.31 -23.53 6.18
C ALA A 288 -7.86 -23.70 4.75
N VAL A 289 -8.43 -24.87 4.46
CA VAL A 289 -9.16 -25.09 3.21
C VAL A 289 -10.50 -24.34 3.27
N ARG A 290 -10.73 -23.48 2.28
CA ARG A 290 -11.97 -22.70 2.12
C ARG A 290 -12.91 -23.26 1.05
N GLY A 291 -12.37 -24.07 0.15
CA GLY A 291 -13.11 -24.65 -0.96
C GLY A 291 -12.17 -25.42 -1.87
N VAL A 292 -12.66 -25.73 -3.07
CA VAL A 292 -11.93 -26.46 -4.11
C VAL A 292 -12.02 -25.67 -5.40
N THR A 293 -10.90 -25.53 -6.10
CA THR A 293 -10.87 -25.06 -7.49
C THR A 293 -10.87 -26.29 -8.38
N ALA A 294 -11.78 -26.33 -9.34
CA ALA A 294 -11.86 -27.34 -10.39
C ALA A 294 -11.46 -26.73 -11.73
N LEU A 295 -10.44 -27.28 -12.38
CA LEU A 295 -10.11 -27.01 -13.77
C LEU A 295 -10.73 -28.13 -14.62
N ILE A 296 -11.60 -27.76 -15.55
CA ILE A 296 -12.33 -28.69 -16.41
C ILE A 296 -11.78 -28.51 -17.82
N ALA A 297 -11.22 -29.57 -18.39
CA ALA A 297 -10.77 -29.58 -19.78
C ALA A 297 -11.57 -30.62 -20.57
N ARG A 298 -12.07 -30.26 -21.76
CA ARG A 298 -12.62 -31.25 -22.68
C ARG A 298 -11.52 -32.23 -23.07
N ALA A 299 -11.82 -33.52 -23.02
CA ALA A 299 -10.90 -34.51 -23.55
C ALA A 299 -10.92 -34.41 -25.08
N SER A 300 -9.76 -34.22 -25.71
CA SER A 300 -9.61 -34.39 -27.15
C SER A 300 -10.04 -35.79 -27.55
N ALA A 301 -10.87 -35.90 -28.60
CA ALA A 301 -11.20 -37.18 -29.22
C ALA A 301 -9.96 -37.82 -29.87
#